data_AF-A0A964LE33-F1
#
_entry.id   AF-A0A964LE33-F1
#
_cell.length_a   1.000
_cell.length_b   1.000
_cell.length_c   1.000
_cell.angle_alpha   90.00
_cell.angle_beta   90.00
_cell.angle_gamma   90.00
#
_symmetry.space_group_name_H-M   'P 1'
#
loop_
_entity.id
_entity.type
_entity.pdbx_description
1 polymer ?
#
loop_
_entity_poly.entity_id
_entity_poly.type
_entity_poly.pdbx_seq_one_letter_code
_entity_poly.pdbx_strand_id
1 'polypeptide(L)' 'MTKIIVDDLLLAKLQNLREPLQLCDASGKKLADVYPAFDPNDWEPLEPQISKEEIERRFKEDKRYSTGEVLAHLESL' A
#
# COMPACT_ATOMS: atom_id res chain seq x y z
N MET A 1 19.05 6.98 18.98
CA MET A 1 18.24 5.86 18.45
C MET A 1 19.04 4.57 18.63
N THR A 2 18.44 3.56 19.24
CA THR A 2 19.07 2.24 19.39
C THR A 2 18.89 1.47 18.10
N LYS A 3 19.99 0.98 17.51
CA LYS A 3 19.95 0.08 16.34
C LYS A 3 20.15 -1.35 16.84
N ILE A 4 19.30 -2.25 16.40
CA ILE A 4 19.45 -3.69 16.64
C ILE A 4 19.88 -4.31 15.31
N ILE A 5 21.04 -4.96 15.30
CA ILE A 5 21.51 -5.72 14.14
C ILE A 5 20.88 -7.12 14.24
N VAL A 6 20.23 -7.55 13.16
CA VAL A 6 19.61 -8.88 13.07
C VAL A 6 20.67 -9.88 12.63
N ASP A 7 20.89 -10.92 13.43
CA ASP A 7 21.73 -12.05 13.06
C ASP A 7 20.93 -13.13 12.30
N ASP A 8 21.60 -14.13 11.74
CA ASP A 8 20.94 -15.16 10.92
C ASP A 8 19.88 -15.94 11.72
N LEU A 9 20.09 -16.14 13.02
CA LEU A 9 19.16 -16.84 13.90
C LEU A 9 17.88 -16.03 14.14
N LEU A 10 18.02 -14.74 14.41
CA LEU A 10 16.89 -13.84 14.57
C LEU A 10 16.17 -13.65 13.23
N LEU A 11 16.90 -13.52 12.13
CA LEU A 11 16.32 -13.37 10.79
C LEU A 11 15.44 -14.57 10.43
N ALA A 12 15.92 -15.79 10.70
CA ALA A 12 15.15 -17.02 10.49
C ALA A 12 13.87 -17.06 11.34
N LYS A 13 13.93 -16.62 12.61
CA LYS A 13 12.75 -16.52 13.50
C LYS A 13 11.73 -15.50 13.01
N LEU A 14 12.20 -14.44 12.35
CA LEU A 14 11.38 -13.43 11.71
C LEU A 14 10.92 -13.85 10.30
N GLN A 15 11.04 -15.13 9.95
CA GLN A 15 10.67 -15.68 8.65
C GLN A 15 11.32 -14.93 7.47
N ASN A 16 12.56 -14.48 7.67
CA ASN A 16 13.32 -13.66 6.73
C ASN A 16 12.68 -12.31 6.39
N LEU A 17 11.74 -11.81 7.21
CA LEU A 17 11.03 -10.54 7.00
C LEU A 17 10.46 -10.41 5.58
N ARG A 18 9.85 -11.48 5.06
CA ARG A 18 9.19 -11.44 3.73
C ARG A 18 7.78 -10.86 3.78
N GLU A 19 7.14 -10.94 4.93
CA GLU A 19 5.77 -10.47 5.17
C GLU A 19 5.72 -9.66 6.46
N PRO A 20 4.72 -8.77 6.62
CA PRO A 20 4.47 -8.09 7.88
C PRO A 20 4.26 -9.10 9.03
N LEU A 21 4.88 -8.84 10.18
CA LEU A 21 4.75 -9.71 11.35
C LEU A 21 4.51 -8.91 12.62
N GLN A 22 3.99 -9.61 13.63
CA GLN A 22 3.76 -9.06 14.95
C GLN A 22 4.74 -9.67 15.95
N LEU A 23 5.41 -8.80 16.71
CA LEU A 23 6.20 -9.21 17.86
C LEU A 23 5.29 -9.19 19.09
N CYS A 24 5.17 -10.33 19.76
CA CYS A 24 4.43 -10.47 21.01
C CYS A 24 5.37 -10.86 22.16
N ASP A 25 4.98 -10.53 23.39
CA ASP A 25 5.62 -11.10 24.58
C ASP A 25 5.17 -12.55 24.83
N ALA A 26 5.70 -13.16 25.90
CA ALA A 26 5.37 -14.55 26.25
C ALA A 26 3.89 -14.77 26.62
N SER A 27 3.14 -13.71 26.94
CA SER A 27 1.69 -13.79 27.19
C SER A 27 0.86 -13.66 25.91
N GLY A 28 1.51 -13.45 24.76
CA GLY A 28 0.85 -13.18 23.49
C GLY A 28 0.44 -11.71 23.32
N LYS A 29 0.82 -10.82 24.24
CA LYS A 29 0.53 -9.40 24.11
C LYS A 29 1.45 -8.77 23.07
N LYS A 30 0.85 -8.07 22.11
CA LYS A 30 1.54 -7.30 21.07
C LYS A 30 2.49 -6.25 21.67
N LEU A 31 3.74 -6.28 21.24
CA LEU A 31 4.79 -5.30 21.53
C LEU A 31 5.02 -4.35 20.34
N ALA A 32 5.04 -4.88 19.11
CA ALA A 32 5.27 -4.11 17.89
C ALA A 32 4.74 -4.83 16.64
N ASP A 33 4.46 -4.06 15.60
CA ASP A 33 4.38 -4.58 14.22
C ASP A 33 5.68 -4.26 13.50
N VAL A 34 6.19 -5.22 12.75
CA VAL A 34 7.40 -5.09 11.92
C VAL A 34 6.98 -5.24 10.48
N TYR A 35 7.26 -4.21 9.69
CA TYR A 35 7.03 -4.21 8.25
C TYR A 35 8.39 -4.33 7.55
N PRO A 36 8.53 -5.25 6.59
CA PRO A 36 9.70 -5.28 5.73
C PRO A 36 9.92 -3.93 5.07
N ALA A 37 11.17 -3.52 4.95
CA ALA A 37 11.48 -2.35 4.14
C ALA A 37 11.19 -2.68 2.68
N PHE A 38 10.33 -1.89 2.04
CA PHE A 38 10.09 -1.99 0.61
C PHE A 38 11.22 -1.28 -0.13
N ASP A 39 11.84 -1.95 -1.10
CA ASP A 39 12.65 -1.28 -2.10
C ASP A 39 11.72 -0.80 -3.22
N PRO A 40 11.62 0.53 -3.48
CA PRO A 40 10.85 1.04 -4.60
C PRO A 40 11.30 0.49 -5.97
N ASN A 41 12.53 0.00 -6.09
CA ASN A 41 13.04 -0.61 -7.32
C ASN A 41 12.51 -2.04 -7.55
N ASP A 42 12.01 -2.72 -6.51
CA ASP A 42 11.42 -4.06 -6.62
C ASP A 42 10.00 -4.04 -7.20
N TRP A 43 9.42 -2.84 -7.34
CA TRP A 43 8.08 -2.65 -7.88
C TRP A 43 8.14 -1.95 -9.22
N GLU A 44 7.45 -2.51 -10.22
CA GLU A 44 7.16 -1.75 -11.42
C GLU A 44 6.31 -0.53 -11.02
N PRO A 45 6.66 0.68 -11.48
CA PRO A 45 5.82 1.84 -11.28
C PRO A 45 4.40 1.51 -11.77
N LEU A 46 3.42 1.61 -10.88
CA LEU A 46 2.02 1.58 -11.27
C LEU A 46 1.73 2.88 -12.02
N GLU A 47 2.13 2.93 -13.29
CA GLU A 47 1.73 4.01 -14.16
C GLU A 47 0.21 3.88 -14.40
N PRO A 48 -0.53 5.00 -14.34
CA PRO A 48 -1.91 5.00 -14.80
C PRO A 48 -1.94 4.46 -16.24
N GLN A 49 -2.76 3.45 -16.53
CA GLN A 49 -2.99 2.97 -17.91
C GLN A 49 -3.80 3.98 -18.75
N ILE A 50 -3.62 5.27 -18.49
CA ILE A 50 -4.24 6.37 -19.22
C ILE A 50 -3.13 7.20 -19.83
N SER A 51 -3.28 7.55 -21.09
CA SER A 51 -2.29 8.35 -21.79
C SER A 51 -2.22 9.76 -21.19
N LYS A 52 -1.12 10.47 -21.44
CA LYS A 52 -0.95 11.86 -20.97
C LYS A 52 -2.03 12.77 -21.54
N GLU A 53 -2.44 12.51 -22.78
CA GLU A 53 -3.50 13.26 -23.46
C GLU A 53 -4.85 13.09 -22.75
N GLU A 54 -5.16 11.88 -22.26
CA GLU A 54 -6.39 11.62 -21.49
C GLU A 54 -6.36 12.30 -20.13
N ILE A 55 -5.21 12.31 -19.45
CA ILE A 55 -5.02 13.06 -18.19
C ILE A 55 -5.29 14.54 -18.42
N GLU A 56 -4.70 15.12 -19.48
CA GLU A 56 -4.92 16.53 -19.82
C GLU A 56 -6.37 16.83 -20.20
N ARG A 57 -7.02 15.94 -20.95
CA ARG A 57 -8.43 16.09 -21.32
C ARG A 57 -9.31 16.15 -20.07
N ARG A 58 -9.13 15.22 -19.13
CA ARG A 58 -9.89 15.20 -17.86
C ARG A 58 -9.60 16.40 -16.98
N PHE A 59 -8.37 16.90 -17.00
CA PHE A 59 -8.00 18.10 -16.24
C PHE A 59 -8.66 19.37 -16.81
N LYS A 60 -8.80 19.44 -18.14
CA LYS A 60 -9.44 20.57 -18.85
C LYS A 60 -10.96 20.45 -18.92
N GLU A 61 -11.53 19.26 -18.68
CA GLU A 61 -12.98 19.05 -18.65
C GLU A 61 -13.61 19.65 -17.39
N ASP A 62 -14.56 20.55 -17.60
CA ASP A 62 -15.29 21.23 -16.53
C ASP A 62 -16.50 20.41 -16.04
N LYS A 63 -16.89 19.39 -16.82
CA LYS A 63 -18.02 18.53 -16.48
C LYS A 63 -17.64 17.56 -15.36
N ARG A 64 -18.26 17.74 -14.20
CA ARG A 64 -18.14 16.84 -13.05
C ARG A 64 -19.52 16.32 -12.68
N TYR A 65 -19.55 15.11 -12.15
CA TYR A 65 -20.77 14.54 -11.58
C TYR A 65 -20.55 14.38 -10.08
N SER A 66 -21.57 14.72 -9.32
CA SER A 66 -21.69 14.36 -7.91
C SER A 66 -21.96 12.86 -7.79
N THR A 67 -21.65 12.30 -6.62
CA THR A 67 -21.98 10.90 -6.30
C THR A 67 -23.48 10.61 -6.51
N GLY A 68 -24.36 11.55 -6.16
CA GLY A 68 -25.81 11.39 -6.32
C GLY A 68 -26.24 11.29 -7.79
N GLU A 69 -25.67 12.12 -8.67
CA GLU A 69 -25.97 12.06 -10.11
C GLU A 69 -25.49 10.73 -10.73
N VAL A 70 -24.33 10.23 -10.30
CA VAL A 70 -23.81 8.95 -10.76
C VAL A 70 -24.71 7.80 -10.30
N LEU A 71 -25.10 7.78 -9.02
CA LEU A 71 -25.99 6.75 -8.47
C LEU A 71 -27.35 6.76 -9.16
N ALA A 72 -27.96 7.95 -9.34
CA ALA A 72 -29.25 8.07 -10.01
C ALA A 72 -29.21 7.58 -11.47
N HIS A 73 -28.10 7.82 -12.19
CA HIS A 73 -27.93 7.27 -13.53
C HIS A 73 -27.80 5.74 -13.52
N LEU A 74 -26.99 5.19 -12.61
CA LEU A 74 -26.77 3.75 -12.50
C LEU A 74 -28.05 2.99 -12.13
N GLU A 75 -28.91 3.56 -11.28
CA GLU A 75 -30.20 2.98 -10.93
C GLU A 75 -31.22 2.97 -12.08
N SER A 76 -30.99 3.79 -13.11
CA SER A 76 -31.86 3.89 -14.28
C SER A 76 -31.47 2.97 -15.46
N LEU A 77 -30.35 2.24 -15.33
CA LEU A 77 -29.86 1.26 -16.30
C LEU A 77 -30.52 -0.11 -16.11
#